data_AF-A0AAU0N2H9-F1
#
_entry.id   AF-A0AAU0N2H9-F1
#
_cell.length_a   1.000
_cell.length_b   1.000
_cell.length_c   1.000
_cell.angle_alpha   90.00
_cell.angle_beta   90.00
_cell.angle_gamma   90.00
#
_symmetry.space_group_name_H-M   'P 1'
#
loop_
_entity.id
_entity.type
_entity.pdbx_description
1 polymer ?
#
loop_
_entity_poly.entity_id
_entity_poly.type
_entity_poly.pdbx_seq_one_letter_code
_entity_poly.pdbx_strand_id
1 'polypeptide(L)'
;MVYTLQKAGLINEQIRRFTTSYVHHLSGQFANLEFWLGEIESALSALNEYHHRFESMRDAQKTWVREHGTVVHEYCPICMGRCEFSDGVPIPPVRVPSSDLKKMHKELSDTAYAFILRCYRAGFADESKVRLLCERLGTGFDPHDLKR
;
A
#
# COMPACT_ATOMS: atom_id res chain seq x y z
N MET A 1 0.70 5.67 -10.11
CA MET A 1 1.60 4.63 -9.55
C MET A 1 0.79 3.41 -9.12
N VAL A 2 0.65 2.43 -9.99
CA VAL A 2 -0.11 1.19 -9.71
C VAL A 2 0.54 0.39 -8.56
N TYR A 3 1.87 0.46 -8.45
CA TYR A 3 2.63 -0.21 -7.40
C TYR A 3 2.16 0.10 -5.97
N THR A 4 1.76 1.35 -5.66
CA THR A 4 1.30 1.71 -4.31
C THR A 4 0.08 0.88 -3.89
N LEU A 5 -0.92 0.75 -4.78
CA LEU A 5 -2.10 -0.06 -4.50
C LEU A 5 -1.76 -1.55 -4.45
N GLN A 6 -0.88 -2.03 -5.33
CA GLN A 6 -0.47 -3.43 -5.36
C GLN A 6 0.26 -3.83 -4.07
N LYS A 7 1.23 -3.01 -3.62
CA LYS A 7 1.96 -3.25 -2.37
C LYS A 7 0.99 -3.30 -1.18
N ALA A 8 0.11 -2.30 -1.05
CA ALA A 8 -0.87 -2.26 0.02
C ALA A 8 -1.81 -3.47 -0.02
N GLY A 9 -2.25 -3.89 -1.22
CA GLY A 9 -3.08 -5.08 -1.40
C GLY A 9 -2.39 -6.37 -0.99
N LEU A 10 -1.11 -6.55 -1.31
CA LEU A 10 -0.32 -7.72 -0.91
C LEU A 10 -0.14 -7.79 0.62
N ILE A 11 0.14 -6.66 1.26
CA ILE A 11 0.25 -6.58 2.71
C ILE A 11 -1.10 -6.87 3.36
N ASN A 12 -2.17 -6.24 2.87
CA ASN A 12 -3.53 -6.46 3.36
C ASN A 12 -3.92 -7.95 3.29
N GLU A 13 -3.66 -8.60 2.15
CA GLU A 13 -3.88 -10.04 1.96
C GLU A 13 -3.14 -10.88 3.02
N GLN A 14 -1.88 -10.54 3.28
CA GLN A 14 -1.05 -11.30 4.23
C GLN A 14 -1.52 -11.11 5.67
N ILE A 15 -1.79 -9.88 6.10
CA ILE A 15 -2.33 -9.59 7.43
C ILE A 15 -3.70 -10.25 7.62
N ARG A 16 -4.54 -10.25 6.58
CA ARG A 16 -5.85 -10.92 6.62
C ARG A 16 -5.72 -12.41 6.92
N ARG A 17 -4.73 -13.10 6.36
CA ARG A 17 -4.48 -14.52 6.65
C ARG A 17 -4.13 -14.78 8.11
N PHE A 18 -3.50 -13.83 8.80
CA PHE A 18 -3.17 -13.99 10.22
C PHE A 18 -4.42 -13.97 11.10
N THR A 19 -5.45 -13.22 10.70
CA THR A 19 -6.73 -13.15 11.44
C THR A 19 -7.44 -14.51 11.56
N THR A 20 -7.24 -15.40 10.58
CA THR A 20 -7.86 -16.73 10.51
C THR A 20 -6.89 -17.89 10.69
N SER A 21 -5.60 -17.61 10.86
CA SER A 21 -4.56 -18.63 11.02
C SER A 21 -4.67 -19.40 12.34
N TYR A 22 -4.13 -20.63 12.37
CA TYR A 22 -3.98 -21.40 13.59
C TYR A 22 -3.12 -20.65 14.62
N VAL A 23 -3.43 -20.81 15.91
CA VAL A 23 -2.78 -20.05 16.99
C VAL A 23 -1.25 -20.25 17.03
N HIS A 24 -0.75 -21.44 16.67
CA HIS A 24 0.70 -21.71 16.61
C HIS A 24 1.39 -21.02 15.42
N HIS A 25 0.67 -20.70 14.34
CA HIS A 25 1.19 -19.84 13.28
C HIS A 25 1.15 -18.38 13.71
N LEU A 26 0.05 -17.96 14.34
CA LEU A 26 -0.12 -16.61 14.84
C LEU A 26 0.97 -16.24 15.86
N SER A 27 1.40 -17.15 16.73
CA SER A 27 2.51 -16.90 17.66
C SER A 27 3.83 -16.57 16.93
N GLY A 28 4.14 -17.28 15.85
CA GLY A 28 5.29 -16.99 15.00
C GLY A 28 5.19 -15.63 14.30
N GLN A 29 3.99 -15.24 13.87
CA GLN A 29 3.77 -13.91 13.29
C GLN A 29 3.83 -12.81 14.34
N PHE A 30 3.34 -13.06 15.55
CA PHE A 30 3.42 -12.12 16.67
C PHE A 30 4.87 -11.91 17.14
N ALA A 31 5.72 -12.93 17.09
CA ALA A 31 7.15 -12.77 17.34
C ALA A 31 7.82 -11.80 16.33
N ASN A 32 7.22 -11.65 15.14
CA ASN A 32 7.63 -10.71 14.09
C ASN A 32 6.72 -9.47 14.02
N LEU A 33 6.02 -9.12 15.10
CA LEU A 33 5.04 -8.05 15.10
C LEU A 33 5.59 -6.71 14.58
N GLU A 34 6.80 -6.32 15.00
CA GLU A 34 7.42 -5.05 14.59
C GLU A 34 7.63 -4.96 13.06
N PHE A 35 8.01 -6.07 12.43
CA PHE A 35 8.14 -6.14 10.98
C PHE A 35 6.78 -5.90 10.30
N TRP A 36 5.73 -6.58 10.77
CA TRP A 36 4.39 -6.43 10.19
C TRP A 36 3.81 -5.03 10.40
N LEU A 37 4.03 -4.42 11.57
CA LEU A 37 3.63 -3.04 11.81
C LEU A 37 4.36 -2.08 10.87
N GLY A 38 5.68 -2.25 10.69
CA GLY A 38 6.45 -1.44 9.75
C GLY A 38 5.96 -1.55 8.30
N GLU A 39 5.58 -2.76 7.85
CA GLU A 39 4.98 -2.96 6.53
C GLU A 39 3.63 -2.25 6.39
N ILE A 40 2.76 -2.35 7.41
CA ILE A 40 1.45 -1.67 7.43
C ILE A 40 1.64 -0.15 7.42
N GLU A 41 2.51 0.40 8.28
CA GLU A 41 2.82 1.83 8.37
C GLU A 41 3.36 2.35 7.03
N SER A 42 4.32 1.63 6.44
CA SER A 42 4.90 1.96 5.13
C SER A 42 3.82 2.02 4.05
N ALA A 43 2.89 1.06 4.04
CA ALA A 43 1.81 1.02 3.06
C ALA A 43 0.79 2.16 3.28
N LEU A 44 0.40 2.43 4.51
CA LEU A 44 -0.53 3.52 4.85
C LEU A 44 0.07 4.89 4.51
N SER A 45 1.32 5.15 4.88
CA SER A 45 2.04 6.37 4.49
C SER A 45 2.10 6.51 2.96
N ALA A 46 2.45 5.44 2.24
CA ALA A 46 2.52 5.47 0.78
C ALA A 46 1.17 5.77 0.10
N LEU A 47 0.05 5.33 0.70
CA LEU A 47 -1.31 5.66 0.26
C LEU A 47 -1.67 7.13 0.54
N ASN A 48 -1.34 7.63 1.74
CA ASN A 48 -1.60 9.01 2.15
C ASN A 48 -0.81 10.03 1.32
N GLU A 49 0.46 9.73 1.04
CA GLU A 49 1.35 10.58 0.25
C GLU A 49 1.16 10.41 -1.26
N TYR A 50 0.21 9.57 -1.70
CA TYR A 50 0.05 9.21 -3.11
C TYR A 50 -0.05 10.43 -4.02
N HIS A 51 -0.87 11.42 -3.63
CA HIS A 51 -1.15 12.57 -4.47
C HIS A 51 0.12 13.38 -4.73
N HIS A 52 0.84 13.73 -3.66
CA HIS A 52 2.10 14.45 -3.73
C HIS A 52 3.12 13.70 -4.60
N ARG A 53 3.33 12.41 -4.32
CA ARG A 53 4.28 11.57 -5.09
C ARG A 53 3.92 11.47 -6.57
N PHE A 54 2.62 11.38 -6.89
CA PHE A 54 2.16 11.35 -8.27
C PHE A 54 2.46 12.66 -9.00
N GLU A 55 2.21 13.79 -8.35
CA GLU A 55 2.51 15.11 -8.93
C GLU A 55 4.00 15.31 -9.12
N SER A 56 4.83 15.00 -8.12
CA SER A 56 6.29 15.09 -8.24
C SER A 56 6.81 14.26 -9.41
N MET A 57 6.34 13.01 -9.57
CA MET A 57 6.73 12.13 -10.66
C MET A 57 6.27 12.67 -12.03
N ARG A 58 5.02 13.13 -12.13
CA ARG A 58 4.45 13.71 -13.36
C ARG A 58 5.24 14.95 -13.79
N ASP A 59 5.53 15.84 -12.85
CA ASP A 59 6.17 17.12 -13.13
C ASP A 59 7.66 16.95 -13.44
N ALA A 60 8.32 15.99 -12.79
CA ALA A 60 9.67 15.56 -13.16
C ALA A 60 9.72 15.00 -14.59
N GLN A 61 8.79 14.11 -14.97
CA GLN A 61 8.73 13.59 -16.33
C GLN A 61 8.48 14.70 -17.36
N LYS A 62 7.52 15.60 -17.11
CA LYS A 62 7.26 16.74 -17.99
C LYS A 62 8.47 17.64 -18.18
N THR A 63 9.18 17.93 -17.09
CA THR A 63 10.40 18.75 -17.10
C THR A 63 11.48 18.09 -17.95
N TRP A 64 11.72 16.79 -17.73
CA TRP A 64 12.67 16.01 -18.51
C TRP A 64 12.38 16.06 -20.02
N VAL A 65 11.14 15.76 -20.41
CA VAL A 65 10.73 15.73 -21.82
C VAL A 65 10.91 17.09 -22.49
N ARG A 66 10.56 18.17 -21.79
CA ARG A 66 10.73 19.55 -22.30
C ARG A 66 12.20 19.90 -22.51
N GLU A 67 13.07 19.55 -21.57
CA GLU A 67 14.49 19.93 -21.58
C GLU A 67 15.33 19.10 -22.54
N HIS A 68 14.96 17.84 -22.75
CA HIS A 68 15.74 16.89 -23.54
C HIS A 68 15.13 16.57 -24.91
N GLY A 69 13.97 17.15 -25.23
CA GLY A 69 13.28 16.90 -26.49
C GLY A 69 13.00 15.41 -26.74
N THR A 70 12.69 14.66 -25.67
CA THR A 70 12.54 13.20 -25.76
C THR A 70 11.42 12.82 -26.73
N VAL A 71 11.79 12.16 -27.83
CA VAL A 71 10.87 11.56 -28.79
C VAL A 71 10.72 10.08 -28.47
N VAL A 72 9.49 9.58 -28.47
CA VAL A 72 9.20 8.15 -28.32
C VAL A 72 8.64 7.65 -29.63
N HIS A 73 9.31 6.65 -30.18
CA HIS A 73 8.85 6.04 -31.41
C HIS A 73 7.82 4.95 -31.11
N GLU A 74 6.67 5.00 -31.80
CA GLU A 74 5.68 3.94 -31.74
C GLU A 74 6.20 2.69 -32.44
N TYR A 75 5.78 1.52 -31.96
CA TYR A 75 6.11 0.27 -32.61
C TYR A 75 5.46 0.20 -33.99
N CYS A 76 6.27 0.21 -35.05
CA CYS A 76 5.78 0.03 -36.40
C CYS A 76 5.68 -1.47 -36.76
N PRO A 77 4.47 -1.99 -37.05
CA PRO A 77 4.27 -3.41 -37.37
C PRO A 77 4.82 -3.79 -38.76
N ILE A 78 5.05 -2.82 -39.64
CA ILE A 78 5.56 -3.05 -41.01
C ILE A 78 7.06 -3.36 -40.99
N CYS A 79 7.83 -2.57 -40.24
CA CYS A 79 9.29 -2.69 -40.18
C CYS A 79 9.78 -3.42 -38.92
N MET A 80 8.86 -3.98 -38.12
CA MET A 80 9.13 -4.62 -36.82
C MET A 80 9.85 -3.67 -35.85
N GLY A 81 9.45 -2.40 -35.80
CA GLY A 81 10.02 -1.39 -34.90
C GLY A 81 11.38 -0.81 -35.31
N ARG A 82 11.94 -1.15 -36.48
CA ARG A 82 13.22 -0.59 -36.95
C ARG A 82 13.16 0.85 -37.45
N CYS A 83 11.96 1.35 -37.68
CA CYS A 83 11.74 2.64 -38.29
C CYS A 83 11.21 3.62 -37.25
N GLU A 84 11.99 4.67 -37.01
CA GLU A 84 11.79 5.73 -36.00
C GLU A 84 11.01 6.92 -36.57
N PHE A 85 9.97 6.66 -37.38
CA PHE A 85 9.27 7.72 -38.13
C PHE A 85 8.21 8.49 -37.34
N SER A 86 7.87 8.07 -36.13
CA SER A 86 6.86 8.77 -35.32
C SER A 86 7.51 9.83 -34.42
N ASP A 87 6.89 10.99 -34.36
CA ASP A 87 7.16 12.14 -33.50
C ASP A 87 6.39 12.05 -32.16
N GLY A 88 6.27 10.83 -31.62
CA GLY A 88 5.52 10.56 -30.42
C GLY A 88 6.14 11.21 -29.17
N VAL A 89 5.28 11.60 -28.23
CA VAL A 89 5.67 12.18 -26.95
C VAL A 89 5.48 11.13 -25.86
N PRO A 90 6.38 11.00 -24.86
CA PRO A 90 6.19 10.07 -23.76
C PRO A 90 4.81 10.22 -23.09
N ILE A 91 4.11 9.10 -22.95
CA ILE A 91 2.80 9.06 -22.28
C ILE A 91 2.99 9.50 -20.82
N PRO A 92 2.20 10.46 -20.31
CA PRO A 92 2.31 10.89 -18.93
C PRO A 92 1.84 9.79 -17.96
N PRO A 93 2.25 9.84 -16.68
CA PRO A 93 1.84 8.84 -15.72
C PRO A 93 0.32 8.87 -15.51
N VAL A 94 -0.29 7.69 -15.47
CA VAL A 94 -1.73 7.54 -15.23
C VAL A 94 -2.03 7.60 -13.73
N ARG A 95 -3.03 8.42 -13.38
CA ARG A 95 -3.52 8.58 -12.02
C ARG A 95 -4.45 7.42 -11.64
N VAL A 96 -4.31 6.95 -10.41
CA VAL A 96 -5.23 6.00 -9.77
C VAL A 96 -6.41 6.78 -9.19
N PRO A 97 -7.66 6.30 -9.33
CA PRO A 97 -8.82 6.93 -8.72
C PRO A 97 -8.68 7.11 -7.20
N SER A 98 -9.11 8.26 -6.69
CA SER A 98 -9.08 8.54 -5.25
C SER A 98 -10.00 7.63 -4.44
N SER A 99 -11.06 7.10 -5.05
CA SER A 99 -11.93 6.06 -4.47
C SER A 99 -11.14 4.81 -4.10
N ASP A 100 -10.24 4.37 -4.99
CA ASP A 100 -9.51 3.12 -4.83
C ASP A 100 -8.45 3.25 -3.74
N LEU A 101 -7.82 4.42 -3.64
CA LEU A 101 -6.89 4.75 -2.55
C LEU A 101 -7.59 4.75 -1.19
N LYS A 102 -8.76 5.42 -1.09
CA LYS A 102 -9.55 5.45 0.14
C LYS A 102 -10.03 4.06 0.54
N LYS A 103 -10.50 3.27 -0.43
CA LYS A 103 -10.94 1.89 -0.22
C LYS A 103 -9.80 1.04 0.34
N MET A 104 -8.65 1.03 -0.34
CA MET A 104 -7.49 0.24 0.09
C MET A 104 -6.96 0.69 1.45
N HIS A 105 -6.91 1.99 1.72
CA HIS A 105 -6.54 2.52 3.03
C HIS A 105 -7.46 1.97 4.13
N LYS A 106 -8.78 2.06 3.92
CA LYS A 106 -9.75 1.52 4.88
C LYS A 106 -9.60 0.02 5.08
N GLU A 107 -9.49 -0.76 4.00
CA GLU A 107 -9.33 -2.21 4.07
C GLU A 107 -8.09 -2.63 4.85
N LEU A 108 -6.96 -1.96 4.63
CA LEU A 108 -5.72 -2.22 5.34
C LEU A 108 -5.82 -1.86 6.82
N SER A 109 -6.39 -0.69 7.15
CA SER A 109 -6.62 -0.26 8.54
C SER A 109 -7.54 -1.24 9.29
N ASP A 110 -8.67 -1.60 8.70
CA ASP A 110 -9.65 -2.52 9.31
C ASP A 110 -9.03 -3.91 9.52
N THR A 111 -8.22 -4.39 8.57
CA THR A 111 -7.54 -5.70 8.66
C THR A 111 -6.43 -5.69 9.70
N ALA A 112 -5.66 -4.60 9.81
CA ALA A 112 -4.65 -4.43 10.84
C ALA A 112 -5.28 -4.43 12.24
N TYR A 113 -6.39 -3.72 12.42
CA TYR A 113 -7.15 -3.73 13.67
C TYR A 113 -7.64 -5.15 14.04
N ALA A 114 -8.22 -5.87 13.07
CA ALA A 114 -8.66 -7.26 13.27
C ALA A 114 -7.50 -8.19 13.67
N PHE A 115 -6.31 -8.02 13.10
CA PHE A 115 -5.12 -8.77 13.48
C PHE A 115 -4.68 -8.48 14.92
N ILE A 116 -4.68 -7.21 15.34
CA ILE A 116 -4.34 -6.81 16.71
C ILE A 116 -5.34 -7.42 17.71
N LEU A 117 -6.64 -7.30 17.45
CA LEU A 117 -7.68 -7.92 18.28
C LEU A 117 -7.52 -9.44 18.35
N ARG A 118 -7.14 -10.07 17.24
CA ARG A 118 -6.88 -11.51 17.23
C ARG A 118 -5.71 -11.89 18.14
N CYS A 119 -4.63 -11.11 18.14
CA CYS A 119 -3.49 -11.30 19.04
C CYS A 119 -3.89 -11.14 20.52
N TYR A 120 -4.72 -10.15 20.84
CA TYR A 120 -5.27 -9.96 22.18
C TYR A 120 -6.12 -11.17 22.62
N ARG A 121 -7.06 -11.61 21.78
CA ARG A 121 -7.92 -12.77 22.06
C ARG A 121 -7.12 -14.07 22.23
N ALA A 122 -5.98 -14.19 21.56
CA ALA A 122 -5.05 -15.31 21.71
C ALA A 122 -4.13 -15.19 22.93
N GLY A 123 -4.17 -14.09 23.68
CA GLY A 123 -3.34 -13.86 24.87
C GLY A 123 -1.91 -13.40 24.57
N PHE A 124 -1.61 -12.97 23.34
CA PHE A 124 -0.28 -12.47 22.98
C PHE A 124 -0.08 -10.99 23.31
N ALA A 125 -1.17 -10.23 23.43
CA ALA A 125 -1.17 -8.83 23.81
C ALA A 125 -2.17 -8.57 24.94
N ASP A 126 -1.86 -7.62 25.81
CA ASP A 126 -2.80 -7.06 26.78
C ASP A 126 -3.49 -5.81 26.21
N GLU A 127 -4.45 -5.25 26.94
CA GLU A 127 -5.19 -4.06 26.53
C GLU A 127 -4.27 -2.85 26.28
N SER A 128 -3.27 -2.64 27.14
CA SER A 128 -2.31 -1.55 27.00
C SER A 128 -1.54 -1.64 25.69
N LYS A 129 -1.09 -2.85 25.33
CA LYS A 129 -0.41 -3.11 24.06
C LYS A 129 -1.34 -2.92 22.87
N VAL A 130 -2.59 -3.38 22.94
CA VAL A 130 -3.57 -3.13 21.86
C VAL A 130 -3.76 -1.63 21.60
N ARG A 131 -3.95 -0.84 22.66
CA ARG A 131 -4.12 0.62 22.55
C ARG A 131 -2.91 1.28 21.88
N LEU A 132 -1.70 0.94 22.35
CA LEU A 132 -0.45 1.45 21.79
C LEU A 132 -0.32 1.12 20.29
N LEU A 133 -0.65 -0.12 19.91
CA LEU A 133 -0.59 -0.56 18.52
C LEU A 133 -1.61 0.15 17.63
N CYS A 134 -2.82 0.38 18.13
CA CYS A 134 -3.86 1.10 17.39
C CYS A 134 -3.50 2.57 17.20
N GLU A 135 -3.01 3.24 18.25
CA GLU A 135 -2.51 4.62 18.17
C GLU A 135 -1.38 4.75 17.16
N ARG A 136 -0.40 3.83 17.21
CA ARG A 136 0.73 3.79 16.28
C ARG A 136 0.29 3.75 14.81
N LEU A 137 -0.71 2.92 14.51
CA LEU A 137 -1.25 2.79 13.15
C LEU A 137 -2.27 3.87 12.76
N GLY A 138 -2.63 4.76 13.70
CA GLY A 138 -3.70 5.74 13.50
C GLY A 138 -5.08 5.11 13.28
N THR A 139 -5.29 3.89 13.78
CA THR A 139 -6.56 3.17 13.69
C THR A 139 -7.41 3.44 14.93
N GLY A 140 -8.73 3.55 14.74
CA GLY A 140 -9.66 3.68 15.87
C GLY A 140 -9.58 2.48 16.81
N PHE A 141 -9.76 2.74 18.10
CA PHE A 141 -9.80 1.72 19.15
C PHE A 141 -11.17 1.74 19.82
N ASP A 142 -11.87 0.62 19.82
CA ASP A 142 -13.12 0.45 20.56
C ASP A 142 -12.89 -0.45 21.80
N PRO A 143 -12.97 0.09 23.03
CA PRO A 143 -12.84 -0.71 24.25
C PRO A 143 -13.88 -1.83 24.36
N HIS A 144 -15.03 -1.72 23.69
CA HIS A 144 -16.06 -2.75 23.69
C HIS A 144 -15.61 -4.04 22.99
N ASP A 145 -14.69 -3.96 22.03
CA ASP A 145 -14.16 -5.12 21.29
C ASP A 145 -13.24 -6.03 22.13
N LEU A 146 -12.79 -5.54 23.29
CA LEU A 146 -11.95 -6.27 24.24
C LEU A 146 -12.75 -7.12 25.24
N LYS A 147 -14.09 -6.96 25.28
CA LYS A 147 -14.96 -7.78 26.12
C LYS A 147 -14.98 -9.21 25.56
N ARG A 148 -14.65 -10.18 26.42
CA ARG A 148 -14.67 -11.62 26.10
C ARG A 148 -16.08 -12.17 26.15
#